data_AF-A0A3D3PNV6-F1
#
_entry.id   AF-A0A3D3PNV6-F1
#
_cell.length_a   1.000
_cell.length_b   1.000
_cell.length_c   1.000
_cell.angle_alpha   90.00
_cell.angle_beta   90.00
_cell.angle_gamma   90.00
#
_symmetry.space_group_name_H-M   'P 1'
#
loop_
_entity.id
_entity.type
_entity.pdbx_description
1 polymer ?
#
loop_
_entity_poly.entity_id
_entity_poly.type
_entity_poly.pdbx_seq_one_letter_code
_entity_poly.pdbx_strand_id
1 'polypeptide(L)'
;AQNPKTLTIANRTLERGEMLAHRFNGRAIRLADLPEQLASFDIVVSCTASSLPIIGLGLVETAIKSRRHKPMFMVDLAVPRDIETEIGRLDDVFLYTVDDLGAAVQTGMENRKAAVAQAEAIIETRVQSFMHWVDTRSVVPLIQDLHESSEAMRMIELERAKRLLAKGENIDVVLEALSRGLTAKFLHGPQQALHNAHGDERARLVALLPQLFRTKR
;
A
#
# COMPACT_ATOMS: atom_id res chain seq x y z
N ALA A 1 -11.53 -26.26 -23.30
CA ALA A 1 -11.04 -27.58 -23.75
C ALA A 1 -10.28 -28.23 -22.60
N GLN A 2 -10.57 -29.49 -22.23
CA GLN A 2 -9.86 -30.17 -21.13
C GLN A 2 -8.47 -30.68 -21.53
N ASN A 3 -8.19 -30.85 -22.83
CA ASN A 3 -6.89 -31.24 -23.39
C ASN A 3 -6.67 -30.54 -24.75
N PRO A 4 -6.04 -29.35 -24.81
CA PRO A 4 -5.77 -28.68 -26.08
C PRO A 4 -4.75 -29.47 -26.92
N LYS A 5 -4.94 -29.52 -28.25
CA LYS A 5 -4.00 -30.20 -29.16
C LYS A 5 -2.63 -29.53 -29.20
N THR A 6 -2.62 -28.20 -29.12
CA THR A 6 -1.41 -27.37 -29.12
C THR A 6 -1.63 -26.19 -28.19
N LEU A 7 -0.55 -25.75 -27.54
CA LEU A 7 -0.51 -24.53 -26.74
C LEU A 7 0.59 -23.63 -27.28
N THR A 8 0.26 -22.35 -27.52
CA THR A 8 1.22 -21.35 -27.97
C THR A 8 1.17 -20.14 -27.06
N ILE A 9 2.34 -19.65 -26.65
CA ILE A 9 2.48 -18.47 -25.79
C ILE A 9 3.09 -17.35 -26.62
N ALA A 10 2.29 -16.34 -26.93
CA ALA A 10 2.75 -15.12 -27.56
C ALA A 10 3.23 -14.15 -26.47
N ASN A 11 4.48 -13.69 -26.55
CA ASN A 11 4.99 -12.74 -25.57
C ASN A 11 5.90 -11.68 -26.21
N ARG A 12 5.94 -10.49 -25.60
CA ARG A 12 6.79 -9.37 -26.07
C ARG A 12 8.28 -9.72 -25.92
N THR A 13 8.62 -10.45 -24.87
CA THR A 13 9.96 -11.02 -24.63
C THR A 13 9.89 -12.52 -24.86
N LEU A 14 10.56 -13.01 -25.90
CA LEU A 14 10.45 -14.40 -26.36
C LEU A 14 10.88 -15.38 -25.25
N GLU A 15 11.99 -15.11 -24.57
CA GLU A 15 12.58 -15.96 -23.54
C GLU A 15 11.60 -16.20 -22.38
N ARG A 16 10.86 -15.16 -21.97
CA ARG A 16 9.80 -15.28 -20.94
C ARG A 16 8.64 -16.15 -21.43
N GLY A 17 8.30 -16.06 -22.72
CA GLY A 17 7.29 -16.91 -23.35
C GLY A 17 7.73 -18.37 -23.40
N GLU A 18 8.98 -18.63 -23.76
CA GLU A 18 9.57 -19.98 -23.83
C GLU A 18 9.60 -20.65 -22.45
N MET A 19 10.00 -19.92 -21.40
CA MET A 19 9.97 -20.44 -20.03
C MET A 19 8.57 -20.90 -19.61
N LEU A 20 7.53 -20.12 -19.94
CA LEU A 20 6.16 -20.49 -19.61
C LEU A 20 5.66 -21.64 -20.50
N ALA A 21 5.99 -21.61 -21.80
CA ALA A 21 5.56 -22.63 -22.75
C ALA A 21 6.13 -24.00 -22.41
N HIS A 22 7.41 -24.05 -21.98
CA HIS A 22 8.09 -25.27 -21.58
C HIS A 22 7.36 -26.00 -20.43
N ARG A 23 6.78 -25.28 -19.48
CA ARG A 23 6.03 -25.87 -18.34
C ARG A 23 4.78 -26.63 -18.77
N PHE A 24 4.28 -26.37 -19.97
CA PHE A 24 3.05 -26.94 -20.49
C PHE A 24 3.24 -27.65 -21.84
N ASN A 25 4.50 -28.00 -22.18
CA ASN A 25 4.85 -28.60 -23.48
C ASN A 25 4.31 -27.83 -24.69
N GLY A 26 4.22 -26.50 -24.57
CA GLY A 26 3.79 -25.59 -25.62
C GLY A 26 4.95 -25.01 -26.43
N ARG A 27 4.62 -24.18 -27.41
CA ARG A 27 5.59 -23.35 -28.15
C ARG A 27 5.48 -21.88 -27.76
N ALA A 28 6.53 -21.10 -27.99
CA ALA A 28 6.48 -19.65 -27.84
C ALA A 28 6.63 -18.97 -29.20
N ILE A 29 5.99 -17.80 -29.34
CA ILE A 29 6.17 -16.90 -30.49
C ILE A 29 6.36 -15.48 -29.98
N ARG A 30 6.95 -14.60 -30.80
CA ARG A 30 6.96 -13.17 -30.46
C ARG A 30 5.54 -12.64 -30.61
N LEU A 31 5.16 -11.72 -29.72
CA LEU A 31 3.85 -11.07 -29.79
C LEU A 31 3.65 -10.34 -31.13
N ALA A 32 4.73 -9.84 -31.72
CA ALA A 32 4.71 -9.22 -33.05
C ALA A 32 4.30 -10.19 -34.18
N ASP A 33 4.46 -11.50 -33.97
CA ASP A 33 4.10 -12.54 -34.95
C ASP A 33 2.64 -12.99 -34.80
N LEU A 34 1.91 -12.48 -33.79
CA LEU A 34 0.51 -12.82 -33.54
C LEU A 34 -0.41 -12.56 -34.74
N PRO A 35 -0.29 -11.43 -35.48
CA PRO A 35 -1.17 -11.14 -36.61
C PRO A 35 -1.22 -12.24 -37.67
N GLU A 36 -0.07 -12.85 -37.96
CA GLU A 36 0.06 -13.89 -38.98
C GLU A 36 -0.44 -15.25 -38.49
N GLN A 37 -0.44 -15.48 -37.18
CA GLN A 37 -0.75 -16.77 -36.59
C GLN A 37 -2.11 -16.85 -35.91
N LEU A 38 -2.80 -15.72 -35.70
CA LEU A 38 -4.08 -15.67 -35.00
C LEU A 38 -5.11 -16.64 -35.58
N ALA A 39 -5.14 -16.77 -36.91
CA ALA A 39 -6.04 -17.68 -37.63
C ALA A 39 -5.85 -19.16 -37.25
N SER A 40 -4.70 -19.56 -36.71
CA SER A 40 -4.41 -20.95 -36.33
C SER A 40 -5.01 -21.37 -34.98
N PHE A 41 -5.56 -20.44 -34.21
CA PHE A 41 -6.03 -20.70 -32.85
C PHE A 41 -7.55 -20.65 -32.75
N ASP A 42 -8.13 -21.64 -32.07
CA ASP A 42 -9.57 -21.69 -31.79
C ASP A 42 -9.92 -20.93 -30.50
N ILE A 43 -8.96 -20.84 -29.58
CA ILE A 43 -9.08 -20.20 -28.27
C ILE A 43 -7.92 -19.23 -28.10
N VAL A 44 -8.23 -17.98 -27.78
CA VAL A 44 -7.27 -16.92 -27.49
C VAL A 44 -7.49 -16.43 -26.07
N VAL A 45 -6.45 -16.45 -25.24
CA VAL A 45 -6.49 -15.91 -23.88
C VAL A 45 -5.46 -14.80 -23.81
N SER A 46 -5.93 -13.57 -23.52
CA SER A 46 -5.08 -12.40 -23.38
C SER A 46 -4.93 -12.01 -21.91
N CYS A 47 -3.72 -11.64 -21.51
CA CYS A 47 -3.38 -11.24 -20.14
C CYS A 47 -2.08 -10.43 -20.14
N THR A 48 -2.02 -9.36 -20.93
CA THR A 48 -0.83 -8.50 -21.02
C THR A 48 -0.94 -7.28 -20.12
N ALA A 49 0.19 -6.57 -19.97
CA ALA A 49 0.27 -5.29 -19.26
C ALA A 49 0.26 -4.10 -20.24
N SER A 50 -0.39 -4.25 -21.40
CA SER A 50 -0.50 -3.18 -22.39
C SER A 50 -1.47 -2.11 -21.92
N SER A 51 -1.16 -0.84 -22.21
CA SER A 51 -2.08 0.28 -21.97
C SER A 51 -3.09 0.46 -23.11
N LEU A 52 -2.82 -0.13 -24.28
CA LEU A 52 -3.68 -0.09 -25.46
C LEU A 52 -4.03 -1.52 -25.89
N PRO A 53 -5.24 -1.76 -26.42
CA PRO A 53 -5.59 -3.04 -27.01
C PRO A 53 -4.57 -3.48 -28.06
N ILE A 54 -4.11 -4.72 -27.94
CA ILE A 54 -3.15 -5.34 -28.85
C ILE A 54 -3.84 -6.19 -29.92
N ILE A 55 -5.09 -6.60 -29.66
CA ILE A 55 -5.93 -7.33 -30.60
C ILE A 55 -7.07 -6.41 -31.04
N GLY A 56 -6.92 -5.84 -32.24
CA GLY A 56 -7.92 -4.96 -32.84
C GLY A 56 -8.89 -5.69 -33.79
N LEU A 57 -10.00 -5.04 -34.09
CA LEU A 57 -11.10 -5.56 -34.91
C LEU A 57 -10.63 -6.08 -36.27
N GLY A 58 -9.88 -5.27 -37.02
CA GLY A 58 -9.43 -5.63 -38.37
C GLY A 58 -8.52 -6.86 -38.41
N LEU A 59 -7.73 -7.08 -37.35
CA LEU A 59 -6.92 -8.29 -37.21
C LEU A 59 -7.81 -9.53 -37.06
N VAL A 60 -8.82 -9.45 -36.19
CA VAL A 60 -9.74 -10.57 -35.93
C VAL A 60 -10.61 -10.87 -37.15
N GLU A 61 -11.13 -9.85 -37.84
CA GLU A 61 -11.88 -10.03 -39.09
C GLU A 61 -11.07 -10.77 -40.15
N THR A 62 -9.80 -10.39 -40.31
CA THR A 62 -8.88 -11.06 -41.25
C THR A 62 -8.65 -12.51 -40.85
N ALA A 63 -8.44 -12.78 -39.56
CA ALA A 63 -8.26 -14.13 -39.04
C ALA A 63 -9.50 -15.01 -39.27
N ILE A 64 -10.71 -14.51 -39.03
CA ILE A 64 -11.97 -15.23 -39.23
C ILE A 64 -12.18 -15.58 -40.70
N LYS A 65 -11.91 -14.63 -41.61
CA LYS A 65 -11.97 -14.88 -43.06
C LYS A 65 -11.02 -16.01 -43.47
N SER A 66 -9.76 -15.97 -43.01
CA SER A 66 -8.79 -17.06 -43.26
C SER A 66 -9.22 -18.39 -42.64
N ARG A 67 -9.95 -18.35 -41.53
CA ARG A 67 -10.54 -19.52 -40.85
C ARG A 67 -11.83 -20.03 -41.49
N ARG A 68 -12.30 -19.42 -42.59
CA ARG A 68 -13.59 -19.72 -43.24
C ARG A 68 -14.77 -19.67 -42.26
N HIS A 69 -14.81 -18.61 -41.43
CA HIS A 69 -15.87 -18.39 -40.44
C HIS A 69 -16.01 -19.52 -39.40
N LYS A 70 -14.91 -20.22 -39.10
CA LYS A 70 -14.89 -21.10 -37.93
C LYS A 70 -14.87 -20.26 -36.65
N PRO A 71 -15.73 -20.54 -35.66
CA PRO A 71 -15.80 -19.77 -34.44
C PRO A 71 -14.45 -19.63 -33.72
N MET A 72 -14.28 -18.51 -33.04
CA MET A 72 -13.14 -18.21 -32.19
C MET A 72 -13.62 -17.81 -30.80
N PHE A 73 -13.06 -18.44 -29.78
CA PHE A 73 -13.34 -18.12 -28.38
C PHE A 73 -12.22 -17.25 -27.82
N MET A 74 -12.55 -16.10 -27.27
CA MET A 74 -11.57 -15.12 -26.80
C MET A 74 -11.86 -14.78 -25.33
N VAL A 75 -10.82 -14.78 -24.51
CA VAL A 75 -10.90 -14.40 -23.10
C VAL A 75 -9.91 -13.27 -22.83
N ASP A 76 -10.43 -12.11 -22.46
CA ASP A 76 -9.64 -10.96 -22.04
C ASP A 76 -9.51 -10.93 -20.50
N LEU A 77 -8.34 -11.32 -20.01
CA LEU A 77 -8.01 -11.27 -18.58
C LEU A 77 -7.28 -9.96 -18.19
N ALA A 78 -7.03 -9.05 -19.13
CA ALA A 78 -6.21 -7.86 -18.89
C ALA A 78 -7.02 -6.65 -18.39
N VAL A 79 -6.36 -5.83 -17.57
CA VAL A 79 -6.87 -4.53 -17.10
C VAL A 79 -5.70 -3.52 -17.12
N PRO A 80 -5.65 -2.54 -18.05
CA PRO A 80 -6.61 -2.27 -19.14
C PRO A 80 -6.75 -3.41 -20.16
N ARG A 81 -7.85 -3.42 -20.92
CA ARG A 81 -8.22 -4.50 -21.86
C ARG A 81 -7.21 -4.66 -23.00
N ASP A 82 -6.95 -5.90 -23.37
CA ASP A 82 -6.09 -6.25 -24.50
C ASP A 82 -6.85 -6.37 -25.83
N ILE A 83 -8.17 -6.59 -25.75
CA ILE A 83 -9.03 -6.87 -26.90
C ILE A 83 -10.02 -5.72 -27.07
N GLU A 84 -10.12 -5.19 -28.29
CA GLU A 84 -11.13 -4.18 -28.63
C GLU A 84 -12.56 -4.72 -28.40
N THR A 85 -13.42 -3.90 -27.79
CA THR A 85 -14.78 -4.32 -27.43
C THR A 85 -15.67 -4.64 -28.62
N GLU A 86 -15.38 -4.00 -29.75
CA GLU A 86 -16.07 -4.09 -31.03
C GLU A 86 -15.99 -5.50 -31.62
N ILE A 87 -14.94 -6.26 -31.28
CA ILE A 87 -14.78 -7.66 -31.69
C ILE A 87 -15.93 -8.53 -31.17
N GLY A 88 -16.50 -8.20 -30.01
CA GLY A 88 -17.65 -8.91 -29.45
C GLY A 88 -18.95 -8.78 -30.26
N ARG A 89 -18.97 -7.93 -31.30
CA ARG A 89 -20.11 -7.79 -32.23
C ARG A 89 -20.03 -8.74 -33.43
N LEU A 90 -18.93 -9.48 -33.59
CA LEU A 90 -18.75 -10.43 -34.68
C LEU A 90 -19.47 -11.75 -34.35
N ASP A 91 -20.31 -12.24 -35.25
CA ASP A 91 -21.10 -13.48 -35.06
C ASP A 91 -20.23 -14.72 -34.82
N ASP A 92 -19.01 -14.72 -35.36
CA ASP A 92 -18.06 -15.84 -35.25
C ASP A 92 -17.15 -15.74 -34.01
N VAL A 93 -17.34 -14.74 -33.14
CA VAL A 93 -16.47 -14.52 -31.97
C VAL A 93 -17.26 -14.55 -30.66
N PHE A 94 -16.77 -15.36 -29.73
CA PHE A 94 -17.25 -15.39 -28.36
C PHE A 94 -16.21 -14.71 -27.46
N LEU A 95 -16.41 -13.43 -27.17
CA LEU A 95 -15.53 -12.64 -26.30
C LEU A 95 -16.04 -12.62 -24.86
N TYR A 96 -15.21 -13.06 -23.92
CA TYR A 96 -15.45 -13.02 -22.49
C TYR A 96 -14.38 -12.20 -21.79
N THR A 97 -14.76 -11.52 -20.72
CA THR A 97 -13.86 -10.66 -19.94
C THR A 97 -13.77 -11.13 -18.49
N VAL A 98 -12.85 -10.56 -17.71
CA VAL A 98 -12.77 -10.80 -16.25
C VAL A 98 -14.12 -10.64 -15.57
N ASP A 99 -14.90 -9.62 -15.96
CA ASP A 99 -16.21 -9.34 -15.36
C ASP A 99 -17.22 -10.47 -15.65
N ASP A 100 -17.25 -10.95 -16.90
CA ASP A 100 -18.13 -12.05 -17.32
C ASP A 100 -17.79 -13.37 -16.62
N LEU A 101 -16.49 -13.63 -16.43
CA LEU A 101 -16.01 -14.78 -15.69
C LEU A 101 -16.37 -14.70 -14.21
N GLY A 102 -16.35 -13.51 -13.61
CA GLY A 102 -16.77 -13.28 -12.23
C GLY A 102 -18.21 -13.73 -11.99
N ALA A 103 -19.13 -13.40 -12.91
CA ALA A 103 -20.53 -13.81 -12.83
C ALA A 103 -20.71 -15.34 -12.91
N ALA A 104 -19.94 -16.02 -13.76
CA ALA A 104 -20.00 -17.49 -13.92
C ALA A 104 -19.43 -18.25 -12.71
N VAL A 105 -18.49 -17.65 -11.98
CA VAL A 105 -17.88 -18.25 -10.79
C VAL A 105 -18.80 -18.19 -9.56
N GLN A 106 -19.72 -17.22 -9.52
CA GLN A 106 -20.66 -17.00 -8.42
C GLN A 106 -21.59 -18.21 -8.18
N THR A 107 -21.88 -19.00 -9.22
CA THR A 107 -22.73 -20.21 -9.15
C THR A 107 -22.03 -21.42 -8.50
N GLY A 108 -20.71 -21.38 -8.27
CA GLY A 108 -19.94 -22.46 -7.64
C GLY A 108 -19.55 -22.19 -6.17
N MET A 109 -20.21 -21.25 -5.50
CA MET A 109 -19.73 -20.64 -4.25
C MET A 109 -19.90 -21.46 -2.96
N GLU A 110 -20.59 -22.60 -2.98
CA GLU A 110 -20.84 -23.35 -1.73
C GLU A 110 -19.54 -23.87 -1.07
N ASN A 111 -18.54 -24.25 -1.87
CA ASN A 111 -17.25 -24.74 -1.36
C ASN A 111 -16.27 -23.62 -0.93
N ARG A 112 -16.58 -22.34 -1.16
CA ARG A 112 -15.67 -21.21 -0.84
C ARG A 112 -15.98 -20.52 0.48
N LYS A 113 -17.15 -20.74 1.07
CA LYS A 113 -17.60 -20.05 2.29
C LYS A 113 -16.67 -20.28 3.49
N ALA A 114 -16.19 -21.51 3.68
CA ALA A 114 -15.28 -21.84 4.78
C ALA A 114 -13.91 -21.14 4.66
N ALA A 115 -13.36 -21.05 3.44
CA ALA A 115 -12.09 -20.37 3.20
C ALA A 115 -12.22 -18.84 3.38
N VAL A 116 -13.37 -18.26 3.00
CA VAL A 116 -13.66 -16.84 3.24
C VAL A 116 -13.72 -16.54 4.74
N ALA A 117 -14.46 -17.34 5.51
CA ALA A 117 -14.55 -17.16 6.97
C ALA A 117 -13.16 -17.25 7.66
N GLN A 118 -12.31 -18.17 7.22
CA GLN A 118 -10.94 -18.26 7.72
C GLN A 118 -10.11 -17.01 7.38
N ALA A 119 -10.24 -16.49 6.16
CA ALA A 119 -9.55 -15.27 5.75
C ALA A 119 -10.02 -14.04 6.55
N GLU A 120 -11.33 -13.91 6.79
CA GLU A 120 -11.92 -12.84 7.60
C GLU A 120 -11.37 -12.85 9.03
N ALA A 121 -11.28 -14.02 9.67
CA ALA A 121 -10.71 -14.15 11.02
C ALA A 121 -9.23 -13.73 11.09
N ILE A 122 -8.45 -14.03 10.05
CA ILE A 122 -7.05 -13.60 9.94
C ILE A 122 -6.98 -12.07 9.80
N ILE A 123 -7.82 -11.49 8.94
CA ILE A 123 -7.86 -10.04 8.71
C ILE A 123 -8.22 -9.32 10.02
N GLU A 124 -9.28 -9.75 10.71
CA GLU A 124 -9.73 -9.15 11.97
C GLU A 124 -8.60 -9.12 13.01
N THR A 125 -7.91 -10.26 13.19
CA THR A 125 -6.78 -10.36 14.13
C THR A 125 -5.65 -9.38 13.78
N ARG A 126 -5.36 -9.21 12.49
CA ARG A 126 -4.32 -8.29 12.02
C ARG A 126 -4.74 -6.83 12.17
N VAL A 127 -6.00 -6.51 11.91
CA VAL A 127 -6.55 -5.16 12.09
C VAL A 127 -6.47 -4.76 13.55
N GLN A 128 -6.88 -5.63 14.48
CA GLN A 128 -6.77 -5.35 15.92
C GLN A 128 -5.32 -5.11 16.36
N SER A 129 -4.39 -5.95 15.88
CA SER A 129 -2.96 -5.78 16.17
C SER A 129 -2.41 -4.47 15.62
N PHE A 130 -2.85 -4.07 14.41
CA PHE A 130 -2.47 -2.81 13.79
C PHE A 130 -3.02 -1.62 14.56
N MET A 131 -4.29 -1.64 14.96
CA MET A 131 -4.90 -0.56 15.75
C MET A 131 -4.19 -0.40 17.10
N HIS A 132 -3.88 -1.50 17.78
CA HIS A 132 -3.09 -1.46 19.01
C HIS A 132 -1.72 -0.80 18.79
N TRP A 133 -1.05 -1.13 17.69
CA TRP A 133 0.22 -0.51 17.32
C TRP A 133 0.07 0.99 16.98
N VAL A 134 -1.01 1.41 16.31
CA VAL A 134 -1.29 2.83 16.06
C VAL A 134 -1.48 3.58 17.38
N ASP A 135 -2.23 3.02 18.33
CA ASP A 135 -2.44 3.62 19.65
C ASP A 135 -1.13 3.80 20.42
N THR A 136 -0.18 2.87 20.32
CA THR A 136 1.14 3.04 20.93
C THR A 136 1.96 4.20 20.35
N ARG A 137 1.61 4.69 19.16
CA ARG A 137 2.27 5.85 18.52
C ARG A 137 1.61 7.19 18.85
N SER A 138 0.47 7.21 19.56
CA SER A 138 -0.21 8.45 20.01
C SER A 138 0.67 9.36 20.88
N VAL A 139 1.73 8.80 21.48
CA VAL A 139 2.67 9.54 22.36
C VAL A 139 3.76 10.27 21.56
N VAL A 140 3.98 9.93 20.29
CA VAL A 140 5.07 10.51 19.47
C VAL A 140 4.92 12.03 19.28
N PRO A 141 3.74 12.58 18.91
CA PRO A 141 3.57 14.03 18.82
C PRO A 141 3.80 14.73 20.16
N LEU A 142 3.30 14.16 21.27
CA LEU A 142 3.52 14.71 22.61
C LEU A 142 5.00 14.75 22.99
N ILE A 143 5.79 13.73 22.63
CA ILE A 143 7.25 13.71 22.87
C ILE A 143 7.94 14.81 22.05
N GLN A 144 7.53 15.01 20.79
CA GLN A 144 8.08 16.07 19.93
C GLN A 144 7.79 17.45 20.53
N ASP A 145 6.54 17.72 20.91
CA ASP A 145 6.14 19.00 21.53
C ASP A 145 6.92 19.27 22.83
N LEU A 146 7.15 18.24 23.66
CA LEU A 146 7.94 18.35 24.89
C LEU A 146 9.41 18.69 24.62
N HIS A 147 10.02 18.10 23.59
CA HIS A 147 11.39 18.42 23.20
C HIS A 147 11.50 19.84 22.62
N GLU A 148 10.59 20.22 21.72
CA GLU A 148 10.61 21.55 21.09
C GLU A 148 10.43 22.66 22.12
N SER A 149 9.47 22.52 23.03
CA SER A 149 9.25 23.49 24.12
C SER A 149 10.44 23.58 25.07
N SER A 150 11.06 22.45 25.42
CA SER A 150 12.26 22.41 26.27
C SER A 150 13.47 23.09 25.60
N GLU A 151 13.66 22.85 24.30
CA GLU A 151 14.76 23.45 23.54
C GLU A 151 14.58 24.96 23.36
N ALA A 152 13.36 25.42 23.08
CA ALA A 152 13.04 26.84 23.01
C ALA A 152 13.37 27.55 24.35
N MET A 153 12.99 26.93 25.47
CA MET A 153 13.31 27.43 26.81
C MET A 153 14.82 27.50 27.05
N ARG A 154 15.56 26.46 26.64
CA ARG A 154 17.02 26.39 26.77
C ARG A 154 17.72 27.49 25.98
N MET A 155 17.29 27.72 24.73
CA MET A 155 17.86 28.76 23.87
C MET A 155 17.65 30.15 24.45
N ILE A 156 16.47 30.45 25.02
CA ILE A 156 16.19 31.75 25.63
C ILE A 156 17.15 32.05 26.79
N GLU A 157 17.35 31.09 27.70
CA GLU A 157 18.26 31.29 28.83
C GLU A 157 19.73 31.35 28.39
N LEU A 158 20.11 30.55 27.39
CA LEU A 158 21.46 30.59 26.83
C LEU A 158 21.77 31.95 26.19
N GLU A 159 20.84 32.52 25.41
CA GLU A 159 21.02 33.84 24.81
C GLU A 159 21.09 34.94 25.87
N ARG A 160 20.31 34.82 26.95
CA ARG A 160 20.42 35.72 28.11
C ARG A 160 21.81 35.64 28.74
N ALA A 161 22.34 34.45 28.96
CA ALA A 161 23.67 34.23 29.51
C ALA A 161 24.77 34.81 28.62
N LYS A 162 24.72 34.54 27.30
CA LYS A 162 25.67 35.12 26.32
C LYS A 162 25.68 36.65 26.36
N ARG A 163 24.51 37.29 26.49
CA ARG A 163 24.41 38.76 26.60
C ARG A 163 25.05 39.29 27.88
N LEU A 164 24.96 38.57 29.00
CA LEU A 164 25.60 38.96 30.26
C LEU A 164 27.13 38.83 30.16
N LEU A 165 27.63 37.74 29.58
CA LEU A 165 29.07 37.56 29.34
C LEU A 165 29.63 38.64 28.40
N ALA A 166 28.91 39.00 27.33
CA ALA A 166 29.31 40.06 26.43
C ALA A 166 29.38 41.45 27.10
N LYS A 167 28.68 41.64 28.22
CA LYS A 167 28.74 42.86 29.05
C LYS A 167 29.88 42.84 30.07
N GLY A 168 30.66 41.76 30.15
CA GLY A 168 31.78 41.61 31.08
C GLY A 168 31.38 41.11 32.46
N GLU A 169 30.18 40.55 32.63
CA GLU A 169 29.76 39.94 33.89
C GLU A 169 30.65 38.75 34.27
N ASN A 170 30.82 38.52 35.57
CA ASN A 170 31.60 37.40 36.07
C ASN A 170 30.97 36.06 35.63
N ILE A 171 31.81 35.14 35.12
CA ILE A 171 31.38 33.87 34.55
C ILE A 171 30.58 33.03 35.55
N ASP A 172 31.01 32.94 36.81
CA ASP A 172 30.35 32.15 37.84
C ASP A 172 28.94 32.66 38.13
N VAL A 173 28.78 34.00 38.17
CA VAL A 173 27.47 34.65 38.36
C VAL A 173 26.52 34.35 37.20
N VAL A 174 27.03 34.38 35.96
CA VAL A 174 26.22 34.09 34.77
C VAL A 174 25.82 32.62 34.70
N LEU A 175 26.71 31.69 35.03
CA LEU A 175 26.42 30.26 35.04
C LEU A 175 25.41 29.90 36.13
N GLU A 176 25.52 30.49 37.33
CA GLU A 176 24.55 30.32 38.41
C GLU A 176 23.16 30.85 38.00
N ALA A 177 23.11 32.02 37.34
CA ALA A 177 21.87 32.60 36.84
C ALA A 177 21.21 31.73 35.74
N LEU A 178 22.01 31.21 34.81
CA LEU A 178 21.56 30.28 33.75
C LEU A 178 20.97 29.00 34.37
N SER A 179 21.69 28.39 35.31
CA SER A 179 21.27 27.16 36.00
C SER A 179 19.94 27.34 36.74
N ARG A 180 19.82 28.42 37.52
CA ARG A 180 18.59 28.76 38.25
C ARG A 180 17.44 29.08 37.30
N GLY A 181 17.70 29.83 36.22
CA GLY A 181 16.71 30.20 35.22
C GLY A 181 16.10 28.99 34.51
N LEU A 182 16.95 28.06 34.08
CA LEU A 182 16.52 26.79 33.47
C LEU A 182 15.69 25.95 34.45
N THR A 183 16.17 25.82 35.69
CA THR A 183 15.47 25.03 36.73
C THR A 183 14.08 25.61 37.04
N ALA A 184 13.99 26.93 37.21
CA ALA A 184 12.72 27.60 37.50
C ALA A 184 11.70 27.44 36.36
N LYS A 185 12.14 27.62 35.11
CA LYS A 185 11.24 27.48 33.95
C LYS A 185 10.82 26.03 33.70
N PHE A 186 11.71 25.07 33.93
CA PHE A 186 11.39 23.64 33.82
C PHE A 186 10.35 23.20 34.85
N LEU A 187 10.42 23.71 36.09
CA LEU A 187 9.48 23.39 37.17
C LEU A 187 8.14 24.14 37.07
N HIS A 188 8.09 25.25 36.31
CA HIS A 188 6.91 26.11 36.25
C HIS A 188 5.66 25.38 35.72
N GLY A 189 5.77 24.65 34.61
CA GLY A 189 4.65 23.92 34.01
C GLY A 189 4.00 22.90 34.96
N PRO A 190 4.77 21.98 35.56
CA PRO A 190 4.29 21.06 36.60
C PRO A 190 3.63 21.75 37.80
N GLN A 191 4.23 22.84 38.30
CA GLN A 191 3.69 23.60 39.42
C GLN A 191 2.37 24.28 39.07
N GLN A 192 2.28 24.85 37.87
CA GLN A 192 1.07 25.49 37.37
C GLN A 192 -0.05 24.48 37.15
N ALA A 193 0.26 23.30 36.59
CA ALA A 193 -0.70 22.21 36.44
C ALA A 193 -1.27 21.77 37.80
N LEU A 194 -0.43 21.64 38.83
CA LEU A 194 -0.88 21.31 40.19
C LEU A 194 -1.73 22.40 40.85
N HIS A 195 -1.41 23.68 40.59
CA HIS A 195 -2.17 24.81 41.12
C HIS A 195 -3.54 24.97 40.47
N ASN A 196 -3.63 24.69 39.17
CA ASN A 196 -4.85 24.86 38.39
C ASN A 196 -5.79 23.64 38.45
N ALA A 197 -5.28 22.46 38.79
CA ALA A 197 -6.08 21.25 38.88
C ALA A 197 -6.93 21.20 40.17
N HIS A 198 -8.12 20.60 40.07
CA HIS A 198 -9.05 20.45 41.18
C HIS A 198 -9.57 19.00 41.28
N GLY A 199 -10.02 18.58 42.48
CA GLY A 199 -10.62 17.26 42.71
C GLY A 199 -9.75 16.09 42.20
N ASP A 200 -10.38 15.19 41.45
CA ASP A 200 -9.76 13.95 40.94
C ASP A 200 -8.62 14.18 39.94
N GLU A 201 -8.61 15.32 39.24
CA GLU A 201 -7.51 15.69 38.35
C GLU A 201 -6.25 16.00 39.15
N ARG A 202 -6.39 16.77 40.23
CA ARG A 202 -5.27 17.09 41.13
C ARG A 202 -4.72 15.81 41.79
N ALA A 203 -5.60 14.91 42.22
CA ALA A 203 -5.20 13.63 42.79
C ALA A 203 -4.36 12.80 41.80
N ARG A 204 -4.77 12.75 40.52
CA ARG A 204 -4.01 12.05 39.46
C ARG A 204 -2.65 12.68 39.20
N LEU A 205 -2.56 14.01 39.11
CA LEU A 205 -1.28 14.71 38.91
C LEU A 205 -0.31 14.49 40.07
N VAL A 206 -0.80 14.54 41.31
CA VAL A 206 0.01 14.28 42.51
C VAL A 206 0.60 12.86 42.50
N ALA A 207 -0.13 11.87 41.99
CA ALA A 207 0.36 10.49 41.88
C ALA A 207 1.35 10.27 40.73
N LEU A 208 1.21 11.02 39.62
CA LEU A 208 2.01 10.85 38.40
C LEU A 208 3.34 11.62 38.42
N LEU A 209 3.36 12.86 38.92
CA LEU A 209 4.54 13.73 38.84
C LEU A 209 5.80 13.14 39.51
N PRO A 210 5.73 12.46 40.67
CA PRO A 210 6.91 11.80 41.24
C PRO A 210 7.53 10.73 40.33
N GLN A 211 6.71 10.06 39.51
CA GLN A 211 7.16 9.04 38.56
C GLN A 211 7.88 9.66 37.35
N LEU A 212 7.49 10.89 36.97
CA LEU A 212 8.07 11.64 35.86
C LEU A 212 9.40 12.33 36.23
N PHE A 213 9.53 12.85 37.45
CA PHE A 213 10.73 13.60 37.89
C PHE A 213 11.83 12.74 38.50
N ARG A 214 11.66 11.40 38.58
CA ARG A 214 12.57 10.47 39.29
C ARG A 214 13.20 11.12 40.52
N THR A 215 12.41 11.38 41.55
CA THR A 215 12.98 11.64 42.87
C THR A 215 13.70 10.36 43.30
N LYS A 216 15.04 10.40 43.38
CA LYS A 216 15.74 9.43 44.22
C LYS A 216 15.12 9.55 45.62
N ARG A 217 14.81 8.40 46.20
CA ARG A 217 14.68 8.24 47.65
C ARG A 217 15.82 8.95 48.37
#